data_AF-A0A962P6S3-F1
#
_entry.id   AF-A0A962P6S3-F1
#
_cell.length_a   1.000
_cell.length_b   1.000
_cell.length_c   1.000
_cell.angle_alpha   90.00
_cell.angle_beta   90.00
_cell.angle_gamma   90.00
#
_symmetry.space_group_name_H-M   'P 1'
#
loop_
_entity.id
_entity.type
_entity.pdbx_description
1 polymer ?
#
loop_
_entity_poly.entity_id
_entity_poly.type
_entity_poly.pdbx_seq_one_letter_code
_entity_poly.pdbx_strand_id
1 'polypeptide(L)' 'MPPLLSQDRFAQLIGKETKTIRSWVTTRAIPTVKVGGSRMVNIEQLRQDLLAGKRSFVAGDYKFNN' A
#
# COMPACT_ATOMS: atom_id res chain seq x y z
N MET A 1 0.25 8.34 -12.75
CA MET A 1 -0.42 7.22 -12.06
C MET A 1 -1.34 7.82 -11.01
N PRO A 2 -2.58 7.33 -10.82
CA PRO A 2 -3.45 7.85 -9.76
C PRO A 2 -2.73 7.71 -8.40
N PRO A 3 -2.86 8.68 -7.47
CA PRO A 3 -2.14 8.64 -6.20
C PRO A 3 -2.59 7.47 -5.32
N LEU A 4 -3.76 6.89 -5.62
CA LEU A 4 -4.35 5.76 -4.93
C LEU A 4 -4.67 4.65 -5.94
N LEU A 5 -4.30 3.42 -5.62
CA LEU A 5 -4.73 2.23 -6.37
C LEU A 5 -5.55 1.29 -5.49
N SER A 6 -6.52 0.61 -6.10
CA SER A 6 -7.15 -0.54 -5.44
C SER A 6 -6.09 -1.62 -5.18
N GLN A 7 -6.35 -2.49 -4.21
CA GLN A 7 -5.45 -3.60 -3.89
C GLN A 7 -5.25 -4.51 -5.12
N ASP A 8 -6.31 -4.78 -5.88
CA ASP A 8 -6.25 -5.58 -7.12
C ASP A 8 -5.40 -4.92 -8.19
N ARG A 9 -5.58 -3.61 -8.42
CA ARG A 9 -4.82 -2.92 -9.45
C ARG A 9 -3.34 -2.82 -9.08
N PHE A 10 -3.03 -2.60 -7.81
CA PHE A 10 -1.64 -2.63 -7.34
C PHE A 10 -1.03 -4.02 -7.46
N ALA A 11 -1.79 -5.08 -7.13
CA ALA A 11 -1.35 -6.47 -7.28
C ALA A 11 -0.96 -6.79 -8.74
N GLN A 12 -1.81 -6.41 -9.69
CA GLN A 12 -1.53 -6.55 -11.13
C GLN A 12 -0.28 -5.80 -11.56
N LEU A 13 -0.10 -4.55 -11.08
CA LEU A 13 1.03 -3.70 -11.45
C LEU A 13 2.37 -4.33 -11.06
N ILE A 14 2.45 -4.98 -9.90
CA ILE A 14 3.69 -5.52 -9.34
C ILE A 14 3.85 -7.03 -9.52
N GLY A 15 2.95 -7.68 -10.25
CA GLY A 15 2.99 -9.13 -10.49
C GLY A 15 2.81 -9.96 -9.21
N LYS A 16 1.92 -9.54 -8.31
CA LYS A 16 1.58 -10.26 -7.07
C LYS A 16 0.12 -10.65 -7.05
N GLU A 17 -0.21 -11.64 -6.23
CA GLU A 17 -1.60 -11.98 -5.94
C GLU A 17 -2.24 -10.94 -5.02
N THR A 18 -3.53 -10.62 -5.26
CA THR A 18 -4.30 -9.72 -4.37
C THR A 18 -4.24 -10.16 -2.90
N LYS A 19 -4.21 -11.47 -2.60
CA LYS A 19 -4.11 -11.97 -1.22
C LYS A 19 -2.82 -11.50 -0.52
N THR A 20 -1.73 -11.35 -1.27
CA THR A 20 -0.45 -10.85 -0.77
C THR A 20 -0.56 -9.37 -0.43
N ILE A 21 -1.17 -8.57 -1.31
CA ILE A 21 -1.41 -7.15 -1.05
C ILE A 21 -2.34 -6.98 0.16
N ARG A 22 -3.40 -7.79 0.26
CA ARG A 22 -4.30 -7.80 1.41
C ARG A 22 -3.54 -8.07 2.71
N SER A 23 -2.62 -9.03 2.71
CA SER A 23 -1.75 -9.30 3.86
C SER A 23 -0.92 -8.07 4.25
N TRP A 24 -0.29 -7.40 3.29
CA TRP A 24 0.48 -6.17 3.55
C TRP A 24 -0.39 -5.01 4.06
N VAL A 25 -1.61 -4.87 3.55
CA VAL A 25 -2.58 -3.87 4.03
C VAL A 25 -2.99 -4.17 5.47
N THR A 26 -3.35 -5.43 5.78
CA THR A 26 -3.78 -5.86 7.12
C THR A 26 -2.66 -5.72 8.15
N THR A 27 -1.44 -6.10 7.78
CA THR A 27 -0.25 -5.98 8.64
C THR A 27 0.32 -4.57 8.69
N ARG A 28 -0.26 -3.62 7.94
CA ARG A 28 0.22 -2.24 7.81
C ARG A 28 1.67 -2.16 7.36
N ALA A 29 2.06 -3.05 6.45
CA ALA A 29 3.36 -3.08 5.82
C ALA A 29 3.49 -2.11 4.65
N ILE A 30 2.37 -1.66 4.06
CA ILE A 30 2.36 -0.66 2.98
C ILE A 30 1.41 0.49 3.34
N PRO A 31 1.65 1.71 2.81
CA PRO A 31 0.81 2.86 3.11
C PRO A 31 -0.57 2.73 2.45
N THR A 32 -1.63 3.05 3.20
CA THR A 32 -3.01 3.00 2.72
C THR A 32 -3.84 4.18 3.18
N VAL A 33 -4.91 4.47 2.45
CA VAL A 33 -5.92 5.49 2.80
C VAL A 33 -7.31 4.86 2.72
N LYS A 34 -8.22 5.23 3.62
CA LYS A 34 -9.62 4.79 3.61
C LYS A 34 -10.42 5.70 2.66
N VAL A 35 -11.05 5.11 1.64
CA VAL A 35 -11.89 5.80 0.65
C VAL A 35 -13.19 5.00 0.51
N GLY A 36 -14.33 5.63 0.83
CA GLY A 36 -15.65 4.99 0.67
C GLY A 36 -15.77 3.63 1.35
N GLY A 37 -15.17 3.46 2.54
CA GLY A 37 -15.18 2.19 3.29
C GLY A 37 -14.11 1.17 2.88
N SER A 38 -13.44 1.37 1.74
CA SER A 38 -12.36 0.51 1.26
C SER A 38 -10.98 1.11 1.57
N ARG A 39 -9.98 0.27 1.81
CA ARG A 39 -8.57 0.72 1.92
C ARG A 39 -7.88 0.60 0.56
N MET A 40 -7.44 1.74 0.04
CA MET A 40 -6.65 1.87 -1.18
C MET A 40 -5.17 2.02 -0.84
N VAL A 41 -4.28 1.51 -1.68
CA VAL A 41 -2.83 1.65 -1.54
C VAL A 41 -2.44 3.07 -1.94
N ASN A 42 -1.72 3.77 -1.07
CA ASN A 42 -1.22 5.11 -1.33
C ASN A 42 0.11 5.02 -2.08
N ILE A 43 0.05 5.12 -3.41
CA ILE A 43 1.22 4.99 -4.29
C ILE A 43 2.16 6.18 -4.13
N GLU A 44 1.62 7.37 -3.87
CA GLU A 44 2.45 8.54 -3.70
C GLU A 44 3.33 8.42 -2.45
N GLN A 45 2.78 7.99 -1.31
CA GLN A 45 3.59 7.74 -0.12
C GLN A 45 4.63 6.64 -0.35
N LEU A 46 4.23 5.54 -1.00
CA LEU A 46 5.13 4.44 -1.36
C LEU A 46 6.32 4.94 -2.20
N ARG A 47 6.05 5.82 -3.18
CA ARG A 47 7.06 6.45 -4.03
C ARG A 47 7.99 7.35 -3.22
N GLN A 48 7.44 8.17 -2.33
CA GLN A 48 8.23 9.06 -1.46
C GLN A 48 9.14 8.26 -0.54
N ASP A 49 8.65 7.17 0.06
CA ASP A 49 9.45 6.31 0.95
C ASP A 49 10.60 5.62 0.20
N LEU A 50 10.34 5.15 -1.02
CA LEU A 50 11.37 4.60 -1.90
C LEU A 50 12.43 5.65 -2.26
N LEU A 51 12.02 6.88 -2.59
CA LEU A 51 12.92 7.99 -2.89
C LEU A 51 13.73 8.44 -1.66
N ALA A 52 13.16 8.34 -0.47
CA ALA A 52 13.84 8.57 0.80
C ALA A 52 14.81 7.44 1.18
N GLY A 53 14.91 6.38 0.36
CA GLY A 53 15.87 5.29 0.54
C GLY A 53 15.35 4.13 1.40
N LYS A 54 14.05 4.05 1.69
CA LYS A 54 13.45 2.90 2.37
C LYS A 54 13.60 1.65 1.48
N ARG A 55 14.23 0.61 2.01
CA ARG A 55 14.53 -0.64 1.27
C ARG A 55 13.61 -1.80 1.62
N SER A 56 12.87 -1.71 2.71
CA SER A 56 11.98 -2.76 3.20
C SER A 56 10.69 -2.18 3.76
N PHE A 57 9.60 -2.90 3.49
CA PHE A 57 8.24 -2.60 3.91
C PHE A 57 7.77 -3.76 4.78
N VAL A 58 7.70 -3.56 6.10
CA VAL A 58 7.46 -4.61 7.10
C VAL A 58 6.24 -4.29 7.95
N ALA A 59 5.68 -5.34 8.57
CA ALA A 59 4.49 -5.21 9.40
C ALA A 59 4.63 -4.10 10.46
N GLY A 60 3.66 -3.21 10.50
CA GLY A 60 3.62 -2.10 11.45
C GLY A 60 4.30 -0.81 11.00
N ASP A 61 4.96 -0.78 9.83
CA ASP A 61 5.57 0.44 9.27
C ASP A 61 4.59 1.60 9.14
N TYR A 62 3.31 1.29 8.91
CA TYR A 62 2.26 2.30 8.74
C TYR A 62 1.21 2.21 9.86
N LYS A 63 0.54 3.32 10.11
CA LYS A 63 -0.62 3.38 11.01
C LYS A 63 -1.88 3.56 10.17
N PHE A 64 -2.99 3.01 10.64
CA PHE A 64 -4.27 3.39 10.07
C PHE A 64 -4.56 4.82 10.51
N ASN A 65 -4.48 5.77 9.59
CA ASN A 65 -5.05 7.08 9.82
C ASN A 65 -6.57 6.88 9.91
N ASN A 66 -7.15 7.35 11.02
CA ASN A 66 -8.58 7.29 11.29
C ASN A 66 -9.30 8.41 10.53
#